data_AF-A0A352AJ43-F1
#
_entry.id   AF-A0A352AJ43-F1
#
_cell.length_a   1.000
_cell.length_b   1.000
_cell.length_c   1.000
_cell.angle_alpha   90.00
_cell.angle_beta   90.00
_cell.angle_gamma   90.00
#
_symmetry.space_group_name_H-M   'P 1'
#
loop_
_entity.id
_entity.type
_entity.pdbx_description
1 polymer ?
#
loop_
_entity_poly.entity_id
_entity_poly.type
_entity_poly.pdbx_seq_one_letter_code
_entity_poly.pdbx_strand_id
1 'polypeptide(L)'
;MGKESQVLLPPSPIDPLKLVAAVGDPMQIAAAGMAIAASDRSGVLLAGGTQMLAVYALAQALAARHSLSWRPDHIVVGTTRWVAQDPTGDTVGLARAIGDVPLLATDLSFAQSRYPSLQAYEEGYVKEGVGAGGCAIASHLYKNWNSLQLLEAIEALVERYRYSH
;
A
#
# COMPACT_ATOMS: atom_id res chain seq x y z
N MET A 1 -20.78 10.81 20.16
CA MET A 1 -20.18 10.82 18.81
C MET A 1 -18.92 11.66 18.89
N GLY A 2 -17.85 11.08 19.42
CA GLY A 2 -16.58 11.77 19.65
C GLY A 2 -15.75 11.75 18.36
N LYS A 3 -15.25 12.91 17.93
CA LYS A 3 -14.21 12.96 16.90
C LYS A 3 -12.95 12.39 17.53
N GLU A 4 -12.62 11.14 17.22
CA GLU A 4 -11.28 10.63 17.46
C GLU A 4 -10.32 11.55 16.71
N SER A 5 -9.54 12.31 17.48
CA SER A 5 -8.59 13.25 16.93
C SER A 5 -7.45 12.39 16.37
N GLN A 6 -7.26 12.41 15.04
CA GLN A 6 -6.10 11.77 14.41
C GLN A 6 -4.84 12.24 15.13
N VAL A 7 -4.15 11.31 15.78
CA VAL A 7 -2.86 11.59 16.43
C VAL A 7 -1.83 11.74 15.32
N LEU A 8 -1.66 12.96 14.85
CA LEU A 8 -0.64 13.31 13.86
C LEU A 8 0.76 13.09 14.48
N LEU A 9 1.73 12.67 13.65
CA LEU A 9 3.12 12.64 14.07
C LEU A 9 3.53 14.03 14.61
N PRO A 10 4.29 14.10 15.72
CA PRO A 10 4.78 15.37 16.23
C PRO A 10 5.63 16.06 15.15
N PRO A 11 5.61 17.40 15.07
CA PRO A 11 6.37 18.13 14.06
C PRO A 11 7.86 17.83 14.22
N SER A 12 8.44 17.19 13.20
CA SER A 12 9.88 16.95 13.12
C SER A 12 10.61 18.27 12.85
N PRO A 13 11.74 18.55 13.51
CA PRO A 13 12.57 19.70 13.18
C PRO A 13 13.26 19.54 11.80
N ILE A 14 13.25 18.34 11.23
CA ILE A 14 13.86 18.03 9.94
C ILE A 14 12.88 18.35 8.82
N ASP A 15 13.33 19.12 7.83
CA ASP A 15 12.58 19.39 6.60
C ASP A 15 12.29 18.07 5.85
N PRO A 16 11.01 17.72 5.60
CA PRO A 16 10.65 16.48 4.92
C PRO A 16 11.28 16.34 3.52
N LEU A 17 11.49 17.45 2.80
CA LEU A 17 12.16 17.43 1.50
C LEU A 17 13.65 17.10 1.63
N LYS A 18 14.31 17.59 2.69
CA LYS A 18 15.71 17.21 2.97
C LYS A 18 15.82 15.76 3.41
N LEU A 19 14.85 15.28 4.20
CA LEU A 19 14.81 13.89 4.65
C LEU A 19 14.71 12.92 3.46
N VAL A 20 13.73 13.12 2.58
CA VAL A 20 13.55 12.24 1.41
C VAL A 20 14.72 12.34 0.44
N ALA A 21 15.34 13.51 0.29
CA ALA A 21 16.53 13.67 -0.54
C ALA A 21 17.76 12.93 0.03
N ALA A 22 17.85 12.76 1.35
CA ALA A 22 18.99 12.12 2.00
C ALA A 22 18.88 10.60 2.08
N VAL A 23 17.68 10.07 2.35
CA VAL A 23 17.48 8.64 2.67
C VAL A 23 16.27 8.00 2.01
N GLY A 24 15.48 8.78 1.25
CA GLY A 24 14.32 8.28 0.52
C GLY A 24 14.67 7.87 -0.92
N ASP A 25 13.63 7.77 -1.73
CA ASP A 25 13.75 7.50 -3.17
C ASP A 25 12.83 8.42 -3.99
N PRO A 26 13.08 8.59 -5.30
CA PRO A 26 12.25 9.44 -6.16
C PRO A 26 10.78 9.01 -6.26
N MET A 27 10.47 7.72 -6.07
CA MET A 27 9.11 7.22 -6.11
C MET A 27 8.33 7.75 -4.91
N GLN A 28 8.94 7.78 -3.71
CA GLN A 28 8.27 8.24 -2.50
C GLN A 28 7.77 9.68 -2.61
N ILE A 29 8.63 10.61 -3.05
CA ILE A 29 8.25 12.03 -3.16
C ILE A 29 7.22 12.26 -4.27
N ALA A 30 7.33 11.55 -5.39
CA ALA A 30 6.35 11.63 -6.47
C ALA A 30 4.97 11.10 -6.01
N ALA A 31 4.95 9.92 -5.36
CA ALA A 31 3.74 9.32 -4.84
C ALA A 31 3.08 10.18 -3.75
N ALA A 32 3.86 10.75 -2.84
CA ALA A 32 3.35 11.65 -1.79
C ALA A 32 2.69 12.89 -2.39
N GLY A 33 3.33 13.54 -3.37
CA GLY A 33 2.76 14.69 -4.06
C GLY A 33 1.46 14.37 -4.81
N MET A 34 1.42 13.23 -5.51
CA MET A 34 0.20 12.75 -6.17
C MET A 34 -0.91 12.45 -5.15
N ALA A 35 -0.60 11.80 -4.04
CA ALA A 35 -1.57 11.46 -3.00
C ALA A 35 -2.19 12.70 -2.36
N ILE A 36 -1.36 13.70 -2.01
CA ILE A 36 -1.82 15.00 -1.50
C ILE A 36 -2.81 15.62 -2.49
N ALA A 37 -2.39 15.82 -3.74
CA ALA A 37 -3.21 16.50 -4.74
C ALA A 37 -4.50 15.73 -5.12
N ALA A 38 -4.43 14.41 -5.21
CA ALA A 38 -5.57 13.57 -5.56
C ALA A 38 -6.59 13.45 -4.42
N SER A 39 -6.13 13.45 -3.16
CA SER A 39 -7.00 13.31 -1.98
C SER A 39 -8.08 14.40 -1.89
N ASP A 40 -7.79 15.61 -2.39
CA ASP A 40 -8.76 16.71 -2.44
C ASP A 40 -9.91 16.48 -3.44
N ARG A 41 -9.75 15.54 -4.38
CA ARG A 41 -10.68 15.30 -5.49
C ARG A 41 -11.33 13.93 -5.45
N SER A 42 -10.64 12.92 -4.92
CA SER A 42 -11.07 11.52 -4.94
C SER A 42 -10.39 10.70 -3.84
N GLY A 43 -10.90 9.49 -3.61
CA GLY A 43 -10.19 8.50 -2.81
C GLY A 43 -8.87 8.06 -3.45
N VAL A 44 -7.86 7.80 -2.63
CA VAL A 44 -6.53 7.34 -3.05
C VAL A 44 -6.21 6.02 -2.36
N LEU A 45 -5.88 5.02 -3.16
CA LEU A 45 -5.35 3.74 -2.69
C LEU A 45 -3.84 3.71 -2.93
N LEU A 46 -3.06 3.91 -1.86
CA LEU A 46 -1.61 3.72 -1.90
C LEU A 46 -1.30 2.22 -1.90
N ALA A 47 -1.07 1.68 -3.09
CA ALA A 47 -0.92 0.25 -3.33
C ALA A 47 0.51 -0.24 -3.03
N GLY A 48 0.71 -0.86 -1.87
CA GLY A 48 1.97 -1.44 -1.45
C GLY A 48 2.07 -1.60 0.07
N GLY A 49 3.19 -2.16 0.53
CA GLY A 49 3.44 -2.46 1.93
C GLY A 49 4.00 -1.29 2.75
N THR A 50 5.01 -1.56 3.58
CA THR A 50 5.69 -0.56 4.42
C THR A 50 6.19 0.66 3.66
N GLN A 51 6.58 0.51 2.39
CA GLN A 51 6.95 1.62 1.51
C GLN A 51 5.82 2.64 1.33
N MET A 52 4.57 2.19 1.20
CA MET A 52 3.42 3.09 1.07
C MET A 52 3.02 3.75 2.40
N LEU A 53 3.32 3.11 3.54
CA LEU A 53 3.23 3.76 4.85
C LEU A 53 4.25 4.91 4.97
N ALA A 54 5.48 4.73 4.47
CA ALA A 54 6.45 5.82 4.41
C ALA A 54 5.99 6.97 3.50
N VAL A 55 5.37 6.65 2.36
CA VAL A 55 4.74 7.66 1.48
C VAL A 55 3.63 8.42 2.20
N TYR A 56 2.75 7.73 2.93
CA TYR A 56 1.70 8.37 3.71
C TYR A 56 2.27 9.33 4.77
N ALA A 57 3.29 8.88 5.52
CA ALA A 57 3.96 9.71 6.53
C ALA A 57 4.66 10.92 5.90
N LEU A 58 5.30 10.76 4.75
CA LEU A 58 5.91 11.85 4.00
C LEU A 58 4.86 12.86 3.53
N ALA A 59 3.73 12.39 3.01
CA ALA A 59 2.61 13.24 2.60
C ALA A 59 2.06 14.07 3.78
N GLN A 60 1.88 13.42 4.95
CA GLN A 60 1.46 14.09 6.18
C GLN A 60 2.44 15.20 6.59
N ALA A 61 3.73 14.88 6.60
CA ALA A 61 4.77 15.82 7.00
C ALA A 61 4.88 17.01 6.03
N LEU A 62 4.78 16.78 4.72
CA LEU A 62 4.78 17.83 3.70
C LEU A 62 3.55 18.74 3.82
N ALA A 63 2.37 18.15 3.99
CA ALA A 63 1.13 18.90 4.16
C ALA A 63 1.18 19.80 5.40
N ALA A 64 1.67 19.28 6.53
CA ALA A 64 1.85 20.05 7.75
C ALA A 64 2.91 21.16 7.58
N ARG A 65 4.08 20.84 7.02
CA ARG A 65 5.21 21.78 6.89
C ARG A 65 4.91 22.96 5.96
N HIS A 66 4.22 22.69 4.86
CA HIS A 66 3.96 23.66 3.80
C HIS A 66 2.51 24.15 3.78
N SER A 67 1.69 23.76 4.76
CA SER A 67 0.26 24.10 4.84
C SER A 67 -0.50 23.73 3.56
N LEU A 68 -0.22 22.56 3.01
CA LEU A 68 -0.90 22.05 1.81
C LEU A 68 -2.27 21.50 2.20
N SER A 69 -3.26 21.72 1.33
CA SER A 69 -4.54 21.02 1.43
C SER A 69 -4.33 19.54 1.13
N TRP A 70 -4.83 18.67 2.01
CA TRP A 70 -4.87 17.23 1.81
C TRP A 70 -5.99 16.64 2.68
N ARG A 71 -6.51 15.47 2.30
CA ARG A 71 -7.58 14.76 3.03
C ARG A 71 -7.11 13.37 3.45
N PRO A 72 -6.54 13.20 4.66
CA PRO A 72 -6.02 11.91 5.11
C PRO A 72 -7.10 10.82 5.15
N ASP A 73 -8.35 11.20 5.46
CA ASP A 73 -9.54 10.36 5.44
C ASP A 73 -9.94 9.84 4.05
N HIS A 74 -9.39 10.43 2.98
CA HIS A 74 -9.54 9.95 1.60
C HIS A 74 -8.40 9.02 1.16
N ILE A 75 -7.38 8.79 1.99
CA ILE A 75 -6.21 8.00 1.64
C ILE A 75 -6.20 6.71 2.46
N VAL A 76 -6.05 5.58 1.78
CA VAL A 76 -5.91 4.26 2.39
C VAL A 76 -4.68 3.56 1.81
N VAL A 77 -3.95 2.83 2.65
CA VAL A 77 -2.86 1.96 2.21
C VAL A 77 -3.42 0.56 1.95
N GLY A 78 -3.19 0.04 0.74
CA GLY A 78 -3.66 -1.27 0.33
C GLY A 78 -2.50 -2.21 0.05
N THR A 79 -2.45 -3.34 0.74
CA THR A 79 -1.38 -4.33 0.60
C THR A 79 -1.92 -5.76 0.56
N THR A 80 -1.04 -6.75 0.47
CA THR A 80 -1.37 -8.18 0.56
C THR A 80 -1.38 -8.66 2.01
N ARG A 81 -2.08 -9.77 2.29
CA ARG A 81 -1.98 -10.43 3.60
C ARG A 81 -0.56 -10.87 3.94
N TRP A 82 0.25 -11.23 2.95
CA TRP A 82 1.62 -11.69 3.17
C TRP A 82 2.51 -10.60 3.78
N VAL A 83 2.21 -9.31 3.54
CA VAL A 83 2.91 -8.18 4.19
C VAL A 83 2.27 -7.83 5.54
N ALA A 84 0.94 -7.87 5.64
CA ALA A 84 0.24 -7.51 6.86
C ALA A 84 0.43 -8.54 8.00
N GLN A 85 0.65 -9.81 7.63
CA GLN A 85 0.78 -10.94 8.56
C GLN A 85 2.22 -11.46 8.68
N ASP A 86 3.19 -10.76 8.07
CA ASP A 86 4.61 -11.13 8.13
C ASP A 86 5.14 -11.03 9.57
N PRO A 87 5.52 -12.14 10.22
CA PRO A 87 6.01 -12.11 11.60
C PRO A 87 7.40 -11.47 11.73
N THR A 88 8.11 -11.27 10.61
CA THR A 88 9.42 -10.59 10.60
C THR A 88 9.31 -9.08 10.42
N GLY A 89 8.12 -8.58 10.09
CA GLY A 89 7.78 -7.16 10.00
C GLY A 89 6.75 -6.73 11.04
N ASP A 90 6.49 -5.43 11.11
CA ASP A 90 5.41 -4.87 11.93
C ASP A 90 4.64 -3.79 11.15
N THR A 91 4.08 -4.18 10.01
CA THR A 91 3.35 -3.26 9.11
C THR A 91 2.15 -2.62 9.85
N VAL A 92 1.44 -3.40 10.66
CA VAL A 92 0.28 -2.91 11.43
C VAL A 92 0.72 -1.97 12.55
N GLY A 93 1.77 -2.30 13.30
CA GLY A 93 2.33 -1.41 14.31
C GLY A 93 2.87 -0.12 13.73
N LEU A 94 3.52 -0.18 12.55
CA LEU A 94 3.98 1.00 11.82
C LEU A 94 2.81 1.90 11.40
N ALA A 95 1.73 1.32 10.87
CA ALA A 95 0.52 2.07 10.51
C ALA A 95 -0.10 2.80 11.72
N ARG A 96 -0.12 2.14 12.88
CA ARG A 96 -0.56 2.75 14.15
C ARG A 96 0.38 3.87 14.59
N ALA A 97 1.69 3.63 14.55
CA ALA A 97 2.71 4.60 14.98
C ALA A 97 2.71 5.90 14.16
N ILE A 98 2.30 5.86 12.89
CA ILE A 98 2.18 7.04 12.01
C ILE A 98 0.93 7.89 12.33
N GLY A 99 -0.02 7.35 13.10
CA GLY A 99 -1.28 8.02 13.44
C GLY A 99 -2.51 7.27 12.94
N ASP A 100 -2.53 5.95 13.13
CA ASP A 100 -3.63 5.05 12.74
C ASP A 100 -4.03 5.16 11.27
N VAL A 101 -3.04 4.98 10.39
CA VAL A 101 -3.25 4.97 8.94
C VAL A 101 -4.26 3.87 8.55
N PRO A 102 -5.31 4.17 7.77
CA PRO A 102 -6.20 3.15 7.23
C PRO A 102 -5.42 2.15 6.39
N LEU A 103 -5.34 0.90 6.83
CA LEU A 103 -4.59 -0.18 6.20
C LEU A 103 -5.55 -1.32 5.82
N LEU A 104 -5.57 -1.67 4.53
CA LEU A 104 -6.32 -2.79 3.99
C LEU A 104 -5.35 -3.86 3.50
N ALA A 105 -5.59 -5.11 3.90
CA ALA A 105 -4.84 -6.26 3.42
C ALA A 105 -5.77 -7.18 2.64
N THR A 106 -5.36 -7.57 1.43
CA THR A 106 -6.16 -8.48 0.59
C THR A 106 -6.06 -9.90 1.11
N ASP A 107 -7.14 -10.66 1.00
CA ASP A 107 -7.12 -12.11 1.24
C ASP A 107 -6.68 -12.91 0.00
N LEU A 108 -5.83 -12.31 -0.86
CA LEU A 108 -5.23 -12.99 -2.00
C LEU A 108 -4.44 -14.22 -1.51
N SER A 109 -4.67 -15.35 -2.16
CA SER A 109 -4.02 -16.61 -1.84
C SER A 109 -3.61 -17.36 -3.10
N PHE A 110 -2.38 -17.85 -3.09
CA PHE A 110 -1.78 -18.72 -4.09
C PHE A 110 -1.61 -20.16 -3.56
N ALA A 111 -2.15 -20.49 -2.39
CA ALA A 111 -2.09 -21.83 -1.83
C ALA A 111 -2.68 -22.91 -2.75
N GLN A 112 -3.66 -22.55 -3.59
CA GLN A 112 -4.30 -23.46 -4.57
C GLN A 112 -3.71 -23.35 -5.97
N SER A 113 -2.63 -22.57 -6.15
CA SER A 113 -2.00 -22.40 -7.46
C SER A 113 -1.43 -23.73 -7.98
N ARG A 114 -1.50 -23.97 -9.29
CA ARG A 114 -0.82 -25.09 -9.97
C ARG A 114 0.66 -24.81 -10.25
N TYR A 115 1.11 -23.57 -10.10
CA TYR A 115 2.49 -23.14 -10.33
C TYR A 115 3.26 -23.00 -9.00
N PRO A 116 4.35 -23.78 -8.80
CA PRO A 116 5.17 -23.70 -7.58
C PRO A 116 5.74 -22.31 -7.30
N SER A 117 6.08 -21.55 -8.36
CA SER A 117 6.60 -20.19 -8.23
C SER A 117 5.59 -19.21 -7.62
N LEU A 118 4.28 -19.45 -7.79
CA LEU A 118 3.25 -18.66 -7.12
C LEU A 118 3.01 -19.17 -5.70
N GLN A 119 3.02 -20.49 -5.48
CA GLN A 119 2.90 -21.08 -4.13
C GLN A 119 3.99 -20.56 -3.18
N ALA A 120 5.19 -20.25 -3.69
CA ALA A 120 6.27 -19.66 -2.91
C ALA A 120 5.86 -18.37 -2.15
N TYR A 121 4.85 -17.61 -2.61
CA TYR A 121 4.35 -16.46 -1.85
C TYR A 121 3.81 -16.85 -0.48
N GLU A 122 3.25 -18.05 -0.36
CA GLU A 122 2.73 -18.61 0.90
C GLU A 122 3.83 -18.93 1.90
N GLU A 123 5.04 -19.16 1.42
CA GLU A 123 6.23 -19.41 2.24
C GLU A 123 6.94 -18.09 2.61
N GLY A 124 6.35 -16.94 2.26
CA GLY A 124 6.90 -15.61 2.56
C GLY A 124 7.87 -15.07 1.50
N TYR A 125 7.93 -15.67 0.32
CA TYR A 125 8.71 -15.11 -0.79
C TYR A 125 7.94 -14.00 -1.51
N VAL A 126 8.65 -12.95 -1.94
CA VAL A 126 8.14 -11.74 -2.64
C VAL A 126 7.15 -10.88 -1.82
N LYS A 127 6.07 -11.47 -1.29
CA LYS A 127 5.01 -10.86 -0.46
C LYS A 127 4.20 -9.76 -1.14
N GLU A 128 4.84 -8.79 -1.79
CA GLU A 128 4.20 -7.64 -2.43
C GLU A 128 5.12 -7.08 -3.54
N GLY A 129 4.53 -6.31 -4.45
CA GLY A 129 5.27 -5.56 -5.44
C GLY A 129 4.36 -5.09 -6.56
N VAL A 130 4.76 -4.03 -7.25
CA VAL A 130 4.07 -3.53 -8.46
C VAL A 130 2.58 -3.20 -8.22
N GLY A 131 2.20 -2.92 -6.98
CA GLY A 131 0.83 -2.63 -6.58
C GLY A 131 -0.12 -3.85 -6.57
N ALA A 132 0.40 -5.08 -6.47
CA ALA A 132 -0.39 -6.30 -6.53
C ALA A 132 -1.52 -6.34 -5.48
N GLY A 133 -1.22 -5.97 -4.23
CA GLY A 133 -2.24 -5.86 -3.19
C GLY A 133 -3.35 -4.87 -3.56
N GLY A 134 -2.97 -3.66 -4.00
CA GLY A 134 -3.95 -2.65 -4.42
C GLY A 134 -4.80 -3.09 -5.62
N CYS A 135 -4.20 -3.76 -6.60
CA CYS A 135 -4.93 -4.33 -7.75
C CYS A 135 -5.92 -5.41 -7.33
N ALA A 136 -5.56 -6.25 -6.35
CA ALA A 136 -6.46 -7.26 -5.80
C ALA A 136 -7.64 -6.63 -5.03
N ILE A 137 -7.42 -5.53 -4.29
CA ILE A 137 -8.51 -4.75 -3.68
C ILE A 137 -9.40 -4.16 -4.78
N ALA A 138 -8.81 -3.54 -5.79
CA ALA A 138 -9.55 -2.89 -6.87
C ALA A 138 -10.40 -3.89 -7.67
N SER A 139 -9.90 -5.10 -7.94
CA SER A 139 -10.67 -6.14 -8.63
C SER A 139 -11.87 -6.61 -7.80
N HIS A 140 -11.70 -6.73 -6.48
CA HIS A 140 -12.81 -7.01 -5.57
C HIS A 140 -13.85 -5.88 -5.60
N LEU A 141 -13.43 -4.63 -5.42
CA LEU A 141 -14.35 -3.49 -5.39
C LEU A 141 -15.07 -3.24 -6.72
N TYR A 142 -14.39 -3.44 -7.85
CA TYR A 142 -14.92 -3.11 -9.18
C TYR A 142 -15.69 -4.27 -9.82
N LYS A 143 -15.28 -5.53 -9.59
CA LYS A 143 -15.86 -6.71 -10.24
C LYS A 143 -16.44 -7.74 -9.26
N ASN A 144 -16.36 -7.49 -7.96
CA ASN A 144 -16.71 -8.45 -6.92
C ASN A 144 -15.97 -9.78 -7.08
N TRP A 145 -14.71 -9.72 -7.53
CA TRP A 145 -13.89 -10.91 -7.67
C TRP A 145 -13.47 -11.42 -6.30
N ASN A 146 -13.48 -12.74 -6.13
CA ASN A 146 -12.88 -13.41 -4.99
C ASN A 146 -11.43 -13.83 -5.30
N SER A 147 -10.72 -14.34 -4.28
CA SER A 147 -9.33 -14.76 -4.45
C SER A 147 -9.14 -15.87 -5.49
N LEU A 148 -10.11 -16.78 -5.65
CA LEU A 148 -10.00 -17.87 -6.61
C LEU A 148 -10.10 -17.35 -8.05
N GLN A 149 -11.06 -16.48 -8.34
CA GLN A 149 -11.21 -15.87 -9.66
C GLN A 149 -9.98 -15.03 -10.05
N LEU A 150 -9.40 -14.33 -9.07
CA LEU A 150 -8.17 -13.57 -9.31
C LEU A 150 -6.97 -14.50 -9.55
N LEU A 151 -6.85 -15.61 -8.80
CA LEU A 151 -5.84 -16.63 -9.03
C LEU A 151 -5.98 -17.24 -10.44
N GLU A 152 -7.18 -17.64 -10.85
CA GLU A 152 -7.45 -18.18 -12.19
C GLU A 152 -7.01 -17.20 -13.30
N ALA A 153 -7.31 -15.91 -13.13
CA ALA A 153 -6.88 -14.88 -14.08
C ALA A 153 -5.35 -14.72 -14.11
N ILE A 154 -4.67 -14.77 -12.96
CA ILE A 154 -3.21 -14.72 -12.88
C ILE A 154 -2.59 -15.95 -13.55
N GLU A 155 -3.12 -17.15 -13.30
CA GLU A 155 -2.63 -18.38 -13.90
C GLU A 155 -2.81 -18.42 -15.42
N ALA A 156 -3.93 -17.90 -15.93
CA ALA A 156 -4.16 -17.77 -17.36
C ALA A 156 -3.13 -16.83 -18.02
N LEU A 157 -2.74 -15.76 -17.34
CA LEU A 157 -1.66 -14.87 -17.80
C LEU A 157 -0.31 -15.58 -17.79
N VAL A 158 0.03 -16.29 -16.70
CA VAL A 158 1.27 -17.07 -16.60
C VAL A 158 1.36 -18.06 -17.76
N GLU A 159 0.29 -18.80 -18.03
CA GLU A 159 0.24 -19.76 -19.14
C GLU A 159 0.50 -19.08 -20.49
N ARG A 160 -0.17 -17.95 -20.74
CA ARG A 160 0.01 -17.17 -21.98
C ARG A 160 1.47 -16.74 -22.19
N TYR A 161 2.15 -16.25 -21.15
CA TYR A 161 3.53 -15.80 -21.25
C TYR A 161 4.52 -16.95 -21.40
N ARG A 162 4.23 -18.14 -20.85
CA ARG A 162 5.09 -19.33 -21.03
C ARG A 162 5.14 -19.83 -22.47
N TYR A 163 4.08 -19.64 -23.25
CA TYR A 163 3.99 -20.05 -24.65
C TYR A 163 4.30 -18.93 -25.66
N SER A 164 4.63 -17.74 -25.19
CA SER A 164 4.97 -16.60 -26.05
C SER A 164 6.47 -16.48 -26.33
N HIS A 165 7.27 -17.48 -25.96
CA HIS A 165 8.72 -17.63 -26.22
C HIS A 165 8.97 -19.05 -26.75
#